data_AF-A0A392RDR0-F1
#
_entry.id   AF-A0A392RDR0-F1
#
_cell.length_a   1.000
_cell.length_b   1.000
_cell.length_c   1.000
_cell.angle_alpha   90.00
_cell.angle_beta   90.00
_cell.angle_gamma   90.00
#
_symmetry.space_group_name_H-M   'P 1'
#
loop_
_entity.id
_entity.type
_entity.pdbx_description
1 polymer ?
#
loop_
_entity_poly.entity_id
_entity_poly.type
_entity_poly.pdbx_seq_one_letter_code
_entity_poly.pdbx_strand_id
1 'polypeptide(L)'
;MLLKVFSWLFMRGRRVVRVLVFDHEIEKTAKANRKAARLARKAARLASVTQDISEEVVSSPHTSDDETNIMAAHNPAPPPPPPRRTLGDYGQRNNGEFANLGFQPANP
;
A
#
# COMPACT_ATOMS: atom_id res chain seq x y z
N MET A 1 26.30 -4.96 32.86
CA MET A 1 25.12 -5.58 32.22
C MET A 1 24.73 -4.92 30.89
N LEU A 2 24.95 -3.62 30.72
CA LEU A 2 24.57 -2.84 29.53
C LEU A 2 25.26 -3.26 28.22
N LEU A 3 26.54 -3.67 28.27
CA LEU A 3 27.30 -4.11 27.08
C LEU A 3 26.80 -5.42 26.46
N LYS A 4 26.14 -6.29 27.24
CA LYS A 4 25.62 -7.58 26.73
C LYS A 4 24.34 -7.41 25.90
N VAL A 5 23.53 -6.39 26.20
CA VAL A 5 22.30 -6.07 25.45
C VAL A 5 22.65 -5.53 24.06
N PHE A 6 23.70 -4.70 23.97
CA PHE A 6 24.14 -4.12 22.69
C PHE A 6 24.71 -5.18 21.72
N SER A 7 25.38 -6.21 22.23
CA SER A 7 25.90 -7.32 21.42
C SER A 7 24.76 -8.13 20.75
N TRP A 8 23.63 -8.32 21.44
CA TRP A 8 22.45 -8.99 20.87
C TRP A 8 21.79 -8.18 19.75
N LEU A 9 21.77 -6.85 19.88
CA LEU A 9 21.16 -5.95 18.88
C LEU A 9 21.97 -5.87 17.57
N PHE A 10 23.25 -6.25 17.57
CA PHE A 10 24.14 -6.10 16.40
C PHE A 10 24.41 -7.38 15.60
N MET A 11 23.93 -8.56 16.05
CA MET A 11 23.99 -9.81 15.26
C MET A 11 22.85 -9.90 14.21
N ARG A 12 22.69 -8.87 13.37
CA ARG A 12 21.89 -8.98 12.14
C ARG A 12 22.65 -9.89 11.17
N GLY A 13 22.17 -11.12 11.05
CA GLY A 13 22.88 -12.27 10.49
C GLY A 13 23.49 -12.07 9.10
N ARG A 14 24.62 -12.74 8.88
CA ARG A 14 25.17 -12.98 7.54
C ARG A 14 24.14 -13.75 6.72
N ARG A 15 23.77 -13.19 5.57
CA ARG A 15 22.90 -13.86 4.59
C ARG A 15 23.69 -14.97 3.92
N VAL A 16 23.50 -16.20 4.38
CA VAL A 16 23.97 -17.40 3.66
C VAL A 16 22.98 -17.65 2.53
N VAL A 17 23.45 -17.64 1.29
CA VAL A 17 22.63 -18.06 0.12
C VAL A 17 22.47 -19.57 0.23
N ARG A 18 21.42 -20.00 0.96
CA ARG A 18 21.01 -21.39 1.02
C ARG A 18 19.89 -21.59 0.01
N VAL A 19 20.00 -22.65 -0.79
CA VAL A 19 18.87 -23.15 -1.58
C VAL A 19 17.73 -23.41 -0.60
N LEU A 20 16.64 -22.64 -0.73
CA LEU A 20 15.46 -22.77 0.13
C LEU A 20 14.70 -24.02 -0.30
N VAL A 21 15.05 -25.16 0.30
CA VAL A 21 14.27 -26.39 0.16
C VAL A 21 12.99 -26.24 0.99
N PHE A 22 11.87 -26.65 0.42
CA PHE A 22 10.60 -26.64 1.13
C PHE A 22 10.62 -27.65 2.28
N ASP A 23 10.31 -27.18 3.48
CA ASP A 23 10.14 -28.00 4.67
C ASP A 23 8.70 -27.88 5.18
N HIS A 24 7.97 -28.99 5.10
CA HIS A 24 6.54 -29.05 5.45
C HIS A 24 6.28 -28.79 6.93
N GLU A 25 7.22 -29.14 7.81
CA GLU A 25 7.08 -28.92 9.25
C GLU A 25 7.22 -27.44 9.59
N ILE A 26 8.16 -26.75 8.93
CA ILE A 26 8.33 -25.29 9.05
C ILE A 26 7.10 -24.56 8.51
N GLU A 27 6.55 -24.97 7.37
CA GLU A 27 5.37 -24.30 6.81
C GLU A 27 4.14 -24.42 7.73
N LYS A 28 3.90 -25.60 8.32
CA LYS A 28 2.80 -25.81 9.29
C LYS A 28 2.91 -24.86 10.48
N THR A 29 4.10 -24.78 11.09
CA THR A 29 4.33 -23.93 12.27
C THR A 29 4.28 -22.44 11.92
N ALA A 30 4.87 -22.03 10.79
CA ALA A 30 4.79 -20.66 10.30
C ALA A 30 3.33 -20.22 10.07
N LYS A 31 2.50 -21.10 9.48
CA LYS A 31 1.08 -20.84 9.27
C LYS A 31 0.31 -20.70 10.59
N ALA A 32 0.60 -21.55 11.57
CA ALA A 32 0.03 -21.42 12.91
C ALA A 32 0.44 -20.09 13.57
N ASN A 33 1.71 -19.71 13.49
CA ASN A 33 2.23 -18.46 14.06
C ASN A 33 1.59 -17.22 13.42
N ARG A 34 1.41 -17.21 12.09
CA ARG A 34 0.67 -16.13 11.40
C ARG A 34 -0.76 -16.01 11.91
N LYS A 35 -1.46 -17.13 12.13
CA LYS A 35 -2.82 -17.13 12.67
C LYS A 35 -2.85 -16.60 14.11
N ALA A 36 -1.95 -17.08 14.96
CA ALA A 36 -1.82 -16.61 16.35
C ALA A 36 -1.55 -15.11 16.42
N ALA A 37 -0.62 -14.60 15.60
CA ALA A 37 -0.33 -13.17 15.51
C ALA A 37 -1.54 -12.35 15.05
N ARG A 38 -2.32 -12.84 14.08
CA ARG A 38 -3.56 -12.19 13.64
C ARG A 38 -4.59 -12.13 14.77
N LEU A 39 -4.76 -13.22 15.52
CA LEU A 39 -5.67 -13.25 16.67
C LEU A 39 -5.20 -12.31 17.79
N ALA A 40 -3.90 -12.29 18.11
CA ALA A 40 -3.34 -11.38 19.10
C ALA A 40 -3.56 -9.91 18.73
N ARG A 41 -3.41 -9.55 17.45
CA ARG A 41 -3.72 -8.18 16.96
C ARG A 41 -5.20 -7.84 17.11
N LYS A 42 -6.11 -8.79 16.80
CA LYS A 42 -7.54 -8.59 17.01
C LYS A 42 -7.87 -8.40 18.49
N ALA A 43 -7.32 -9.25 19.35
CA ALA A 43 -7.51 -9.15 20.80
C ALA A 43 -6.95 -7.84 21.37
N ALA A 44 -5.78 -7.39 20.92
CA ALA A 44 -5.20 -6.10 21.33
C ALA A 44 -6.08 -4.91 20.91
N ARG A 45 -6.63 -4.92 19.69
CA ARG A 45 -7.60 -3.90 19.25
C ARG A 45 -8.88 -3.92 20.09
N LEU A 46 -9.40 -5.11 20.42
CA LEU A 46 -10.56 -5.21 21.31
C LEU A 46 -10.24 -4.70 22.72
N ALA A 47 -9.05 -5.01 23.25
CA ALA A 47 -8.61 -4.55 24.57
C ALA A 47 -8.41 -3.03 24.62
N SER A 48 -7.85 -2.41 23.57
CA SER A 48 -7.76 -0.95 23.49
C SER A 48 -9.15 -0.33 23.39
N VAL A 49 -10.03 -0.89 22.55
CA VAL A 49 -11.42 -0.45 22.46
C VAL A 49 -12.15 -0.56 23.81
N THR A 50 -11.90 -1.59 24.62
CA THR A 50 -12.51 -1.67 25.97
C THR A 50 -11.96 -0.66 26.97
N GLN A 51 -10.71 -0.23 26.83
CA GLN A 51 -10.18 0.87 27.63
C GLN A 51 -10.87 2.17 27.21
N ASP A 52 -10.91 2.46 25.91
CA ASP A 52 -11.54 3.67 25.37
C ASP A 52 -13.06 3.72 25.64
N ILE A 53 -13.74 2.57 25.83
CA ILE A 53 -15.18 2.50 26.16
C ILE A 53 -15.46 2.79 27.65
N SER A 54 -14.48 2.71 28.57
CA SER A 54 -14.73 2.97 29.99
C SER A 54 -14.86 4.45 30.36
N GLU A 55 -14.57 5.35 29.42
CA GLU A 55 -14.61 6.81 29.62
C GLU A 55 -15.69 7.54 28.82
N GLU A 56 -16.41 6.89 27.88
CA GLU A 56 -17.58 7.52 27.27
C GLU A 56 -18.54 6.51 26.62
N VAL A 57 -19.82 6.64 26.93
CA VAL A 57 -20.92 5.87 26.35
C VAL A 57 -21.11 6.29 24.88
N VAL A 58 -20.98 5.29 23.99
CA VAL A 58 -21.46 5.22 22.58
C VAL A 58 -20.66 6.02 21.54
N SER A 59 -19.85 5.29 20.77
CA SER A 59 -19.83 5.48 19.32
C SER A 59 -19.81 4.13 18.60
N SER A 60 -20.56 4.05 17.51
CA SER A 60 -21.12 2.85 16.88
C SER A 60 -20.12 1.74 16.49
N PRO A 61 -20.57 0.46 16.38
CA PRO A 61 -19.75 -0.59 15.77
C PRO A 61 -19.62 -0.34 14.26
N HIS A 62 -18.49 0.19 13.82
CA HIS A 62 -18.14 0.24 12.40
C HIS A 62 -17.08 -0.81 12.10
N THR A 63 -17.51 -2.00 11.70
CA THR A 63 -16.71 -2.83 10.80
C THR A 63 -16.74 -2.14 9.43
N SER A 64 -15.84 -1.19 9.20
CA SER A 64 -15.53 -0.74 7.84
C SER A 64 -14.12 -1.16 7.51
N ASP A 65 -14.04 -2.11 6.60
CA ASP A 65 -12.81 -2.57 5.99
C ASP A 65 -12.32 -1.57 4.94
N ASP A 66 -12.42 -0.26 5.22
CA ASP A 66 -12.13 0.82 4.28
C ASP A 66 -11.24 1.89 4.94
N GLU A 67 -10.06 1.46 5.38
CA GLU A 67 -8.93 2.36 5.65
C GLU A 67 -8.13 2.57 4.35
N THR A 68 -8.84 2.80 3.25
CA THR A 68 -8.28 3.48 2.10
C THR A 68 -8.94 4.83 2.01
N ASN A 69 -8.13 5.88 2.23
CA ASN A 69 -8.34 7.23 1.69
C ASN A 69 -8.71 8.37 2.66
N ILE A 70 -8.07 8.45 3.83
CA ILE A 70 -8.02 9.70 4.63
C ILE A 70 -7.09 10.78 4.03
N MET A 71 -6.35 10.49 2.95
CA MET A 71 -5.53 11.48 2.23
C MET A 71 -6.27 12.22 1.10
N ALA A 72 -7.49 11.81 0.73
CA ALA A 72 -8.25 12.48 -0.34
C ALA A 72 -9.09 13.68 0.13
N ALA A 73 -9.29 13.85 1.44
CA ALA A 73 -10.24 14.86 1.94
C ALA A 73 -9.76 16.32 1.77
N HIS A 74 -8.47 16.57 1.46
CA HIS A 74 -7.94 17.92 1.31
C HIS A 74 -7.19 18.17 -0.01
N ASN A 75 -7.40 17.32 -1.02
CA ASN A 75 -6.90 17.65 -2.35
C ASN A 75 -8.03 18.33 -3.12
N PRO A 76 -7.86 19.56 -3.65
CA PRO A 76 -8.82 20.08 -4.63
C PRO A 76 -8.96 19.02 -5.72
N ALA A 77 -10.20 18.71 -6.09
CA ALA A 77 -10.47 17.71 -7.11
C ALA A 77 -9.55 17.96 -8.32
N PRO A 78 -8.83 16.94 -8.82
CA PRO A 78 -7.98 17.13 -9.97
C PRO A 78 -8.82 17.72 -11.11
N PRO A 79 -8.28 18.67 -11.90
CA PRO A 79 -9.02 19.23 -13.02
C PRO A 79 -9.50 18.09 -13.92
N PRO A 80 -10.67 18.25 -14.57
CA PRO A 80 -11.19 17.23 -15.46
C PRO A 80 -10.13 16.86 -16.50
N PRO A 81 -9.97 15.55 -16.81
CA PRO A 81 -8.99 15.14 -17.80
C PRO A 81 -9.30 15.83 -19.14
N PRO A 82 -8.27 16.21 -19.91
CA PRO A 82 -8.48 16.84 -21.20
C PRO A 82 -9.28 15.90 -22.13
N PRO A 83 -10.09 16.45 -23.05
CA PRO A 83 -10.81 15.64 -24.03
C PRO A 83 -9.86 14.72 -24.79
N ARG A 84 -10.21 13.44 -24.87
CA ARG A 84 -9.48 12.47 -25.68
C ARG A 84 -9.73 12.76 -27.14
N ARG A 85 -8.66 12.74 -27.94
CA ARG A 85 -8.78 12.82 -29.39
C ARG A 85 -9.44 11.55 -29.93
N THR A 86 -10.49 11.69 -30.74
CA THR A 86 -11.08 10.59 -31.50
C THR A 86 -10.23 10.29 -32.74
N LEU A 87 -10.43 9.13 -33.38
CA LEU A 87 -9.72 8.78 -34.62
C LEU A 87 -9.95 9.84 -35.73
N GLY A 88 -11.10 10.52 -35.72
CA GLY A 88 -11.42 11.60 -36.66
C GLY A 88 -10.62 12.89 -36.41
N ASP A 89 -10.13 13.10 -35.19
CA ASP A 89 -9.47 14.35 -34.79
C ASP A 89 -8.04 14.46 -35.33
N TYR A 90 -7.44 13.35 -35.77
CA TYR A 90 -6.08 13.31 -36.33
C TYR A 90 -5.98 13.90 -37.73
N GLY A 91 -7.09 13.96 -38.49
CA GLY A 91 -7.15 14.49 -39.85
C GLY A 91 -7.76 15.90 -39.95
N GLN A 92 -8.24 16.45 -38.85
CA GLN A 92 -8.92 17.75 -38.84
C GLN A 92 -7.88 18.88 -38.95
N ARG A 93 -7.88 19.55 -40.11
CA ARG A 93 -7.10 20.77 -40.34
C ARG A 93 -7.72 21.88 -39.49
N ASN A 94 -7.26 22.04 -38.25
CA ASN A 94 -7.55 23.22 -37.48
C ASN A 94 -6.86 24.41 -38.17
N ASN A 95 -7.58 25.53 -38.28
CA ASN A 95 -7.24 26.69 -39.10
C ASN A 95 -5.98 27.46 -38.59
N GLY A 96 -4.82 26.82 -38.61
CA GLY A 96 -3.51 27.48 -38.43
C GLY A 96 -2.74 27.15 -37.15
N GLU A 97 -3.23 26.30 -36.25
CA GLU A 97 -2.46 25.91 -35.05
C GLU A 97 -2.01 24.45 -35.18
N PHE A 98 -0.84 24.25 -35.78
CA PHE A 98 -0.24 22.95 -36.08
C PHE A 98 -0.10 22.07 -34.82
N ALA A 99 -1.13 21.31 -34.47
CA ALA A 99 -1.12 20.37 -33.34
C ALA A 99 -0.38 19.05 -33.66
N ASN A 100 0.36 19.00 -34.77
CA ASN A 100 1.05 17.82 -35.28
C ASN A 100 2.47 18.18 -35.76
N LEU A 101 3.26 18.88 -34.94
CA LEU A 101 4.70 19.07 -35.19
C LEU A 101 5.54 17.81 -34.87
N GLY A 102 4.90 16.74 -34.39
CA GLY A 102 5.54 15.48 -34.10
C GLY A 102 5.69 14.63 -35.37
N PHE A 103 6.92 14.55 -35.85
CA PHE A 103 7.43 13.68 -36.93
C PHE A 103 7.38 14.26 -38.35
N GLN A 104 8.50 14.87 -38.73
CA GLN A 104 8.88 15.10 -40.13
C GLN A 104 9.88 14.02 -40.52
N PRO A 105 9.49 12.99 -41.30
CA PRO A 105 10.47 12.07 -41.85
C PRO A 105 11.34 12.85 -42.84
N ALA A 106 12.62 12.99 -42.52
CA ALA A 106 13.61 13.46 -43.49
C ALA A 106 13.82 12.35 -44.52
N ASN A 107 13.12 12.44 -45.65
CA ASN A 107 13.40 11.58 -46.79
C ASN A 107 14.70 12.08 -47.45
N PRO A 108 15.72 11.22 -47.67
CA PRO A 108 16.91 11.59 -48.43
C PRO A 108 16.61 11.85 -49.92
#